data_AF-U2CTJ1-F1
#
_entry.id   AF-U2CTJ1-F1
#
_cell.length_a   1.000
_cell.length_b   1.000
_cell.length_c   1.000
_cell.angle_alpha   90.00
_cell.angle_beta   90.00
_cell.angle_gamma   90.00
#
_symmetry.space_group_name_H-M   'P 1'
#
loop_
_entity.id
_entity.type
_entity.pdbx_description
1 polymer ?
#
loop_
_entity_poly.entity_id
_entity_poly.type
_entity_poly.pdbx_seq_one_letter_code
_entity_poly.pdbx_strand_id
1 'polypeptide(L)'
;MLKKVFYWISIILQVLFVIAAYVIQYFSMKRMGMMRYVIFKNHEWEAQYPITALKYAAIIFLIILCVAAILYVKTKKGNYIKDKKALPMLIASIVLTLIFVLFTLIFSTGNYRSYYFTSLILAIITLIQHIKILLI
;
A
#
# COMPACT_ATOMS: atom_id res chain seq x y z
N MET A 1 14.21 -17.96 13.89
CA MET A 1 14.20 -16.62 14.55
C MET A 1 14.02 -15.47 13.56
N LEU A 2 14.79 -15.40 12.48
CA LEU A 2 14.76 -14.29 11.50
C LEU A 2 13.37 -13.97 10.92
N LYS A 3 12.60 -15.00 10.51
CA LYS A 3 11.23 -14.83 9.99
C LYS A 3 10.27 -14.14 10.97
N LYS A 4 10.40 -14.43 12.27
CA LYS A 4 9.54 -13.85 13.33
C LYS A 4 9.90 -12.39 13.59
N VAL A 5 11.20 -12.05 13.55
CA VAL A 5 11.69 -10.68 13.68
C VAL A 5 11.24 -9.84 12.48
N PHE A 6 11.41 -10.35 11.26
CA PHE A 6 10.95 -9.69 10.04
C PHE A 6 9.44 -9.40 10.05
N TYR A 7 8.65 -10.35 10.53
CA TYR A 7 7.20 -10.19 10.67
C TYR A 7 6.83 -8.98 11.56
N TRP A 8 7.44 -8.88 12.75
CA TRP A 8 7.17 -7.77 13.68
C TRP A 8 7.67 -6.43 13.15
N ILE A 9 8.89 -6.39 12.59
CA ILE A 9 9.43 -5.17 11.96
C ILE A 9 8.50 -4.68 10.86
N SER A 10 8.03 -5.59 10.01
CA SER A 10 7.12 -5.24 8.92
C SER A 10 5.79 -4.66 9.42
N ILE A 11 5.25 -5.15 10.55
CA ILE A 11 4.04 -4.57 11.14
C ILE A 11 4.30 -3.16 11.66
N ILE A 12 5.38 -2.96 12.41
CA ILE A 12 5.75 -1.64 12.94
C ILE A 12 5.92 -0.65 11.80
N LEU A 13 6.61 -1.06 10.74
CA LEU A 13 6.84 -0.25 9.55
C LEU A 13 5.52 0.10 8.83
N GLN A 14 4.59 -0.85 8.68
CA GLN A 14 3.28 -0.60 8.10
C GLN A 14 2.47 0.43 8.91
N VAL A 15 2.48 0.31 10.25
CA VAL A 15 1.80 1.27 11.13
C VAL A 15 2.42 2.66 10.99
N LEU A 16 3.75 2.75 10.97
CA LEU A 16 4.46 4.01 10.79
C LEU A 16 4.11 4.67 9.44
N PHE A 17 4.01 3.88 8.37
CA PHE A 17 3.59 4.37 7.06
C PHE A 17 2.16 4.91 7.06
N VAL A 18 1.21 4.24 7.72
CA VAL A 18 -0.16 4.74 7.85
C VAL A 18 -0.18 6.08 8.60
N ILE A 19 0.57 6.18 9.71
CA ILE A 19 0.72 7.43 10.46
C ILE A 19 1.33 8.51 9.58
N ALA A 20 2.38 8.20 8.82
CA ALA A 20 3.02 9.16 7.92
C ALA A 20 2.05 9.69 6.87
N ALA A 21 1.25 8.82 6.23
CA ALA A 21 0.23 9.24 5.28
C ALA A 21 -0.80 10.20 5.91
N TYR A 22 -1.26 9.89 7.12
CA TYR A 22 -2.18 10.74 7.86
C TYR A 22 -1.56 12.10 8.21
N VAL A 23 -0.32 12.10 8.71
CA VAL A 23 0.41 13.30 9.12
C VAL A 23 0.68 14.21 7.91
N ILE A 24 1.07 13.66 6.77
CA ILE A 24 1.27 14.42 5.52
C ILE A 24 -0.03 15.09 5.11
N GLN A 25 -1.15 14.35 5.10
CA GLN A 25 -2.43 14.92 4.73
C GLN A 25 -2.85 16.03 5.71
N TYR A 26 -2.74 15.79 7.02
CA TYR A 26 -3.08 16.78 8.04
C TYR A 26 -2.27 18.07 7.90
N PHE A 27 -0.95 17.97 7.73
CA PHE A 27 -0.11 19.15 7.55
C PHE A 27 -0.33 19.83 6.21
N SER A 28 -0.66 19.09 5.15
CA SER A 28 -1.00 19.68 3.85
C SER A 28 -2.28 20.52 3.89
N MET A 29 -3.19 20.21 4.81
CA MET A 29 -4.40 21.02 5.05
C MET A 29 -4.15 22.18 6.02
N LYS A 30 -3.40 21.95 7.09
CA LYS A 30 -3.27 22.91 8.20
C LYS A 30 -2.13 23.93 8.04
N ARG A 31 -1.06 23.58 7.30
CA ARG A 31 0.12 24.46 7.13
C ARG A 31 0.30 24.85 5.66
N MET A 32 0.19 26.15 5.37
CA MET A 32 0.36 26.68 4.00
C MET A 32 1.70 26.33 3.36
N GLY A 33 2.79 26.25 4.13
CA GLY A 33 4.10 25.84 3.59
C GLY A 33 4.10 24.42 3.02
N MET A 34 3.56 23.47 3.80
CA MET A 34 3.42 22.07 3.36
C MET A 34 2.43 21.94 2.21
N MET A 35 1.36 22.74 2.20
CA MET A 35 0.42 22.81 1.08
C MET A 35 1.15 23.18 -0.23
N ARG A 36 1.93 24.27 -0.22
CA ARG A 36 2.67 24.72 -1.42
C ARG A 36 3.70 23.70 -1.85
N TYR A 37 4.42 23.08 -0.91
CA TYR A 37 5.39 22.02 -1.20
C TYR A 37 4.74 20.81 -1.88
N VAL A 38 3.61 20.31 -1.36
CA VAL A 38 2.91 19.16 -1.94
C VAL A 38 2.38 19.48 -3.33
N ILE A 39 1.79 20.67 -3.53
CA ILE A 39 1.28 21.09 -4.84
C ILE A 39 2.43 21.21 -5.86
N PHE A 40 3.54 21.84 -5.48
CA PHE A 40 4.72 21.95 -6.33
C PHE A 40 5.23 20.56 -6.75
N LYS A 41 5.35 19.62 -5.80
CA LYS A 41 5.78 18.25 -6.10
C LYS A 41 4.78 17.47 -6.93
N ASN A 42 3.48 17.67 -6.74
CA ASN A 42 2.47 17.05 -7.58
C ASN A 42 2.61 17.50 -9.05
N HIS A 43 2.79 18.81 -9.29
CA HIS A 43 2.99 19.34 -10.64
C HIS A 43 4.31 18.86 -11.26
N GLU A 44 5.40 18.81 -10.48
CA GLU A 44 6.68 18.28 -10.94
C GLU A 44 6.56 16.82 -11.38
N TRP A 45 5.83 15.99 -10.61
CA TRP A 45 5.60 14.59 -10.94
C TRP A 45 4.69 14.40 -12.16
N GLU A 46 3.64 15.21 -12.28
CA GLU A 46 2.76 15.21 -13.46
C GLU A 46 3.50 15.65 -14.74
N ALA A 47 4.47 16.55 -14.63
CA ALA A 47 5.27 17.00 -15.76
C ALA A 47 6.34 15.99 -16.18
N GLN A 48 6.94 15.27 -15.23
CA GLN A 48 8.04 14.34 -15.50
C GLN A 48 7.60 12.91 -15.84
N TYR A 49 6.46 12.46 -15.31
CA TYR A 49 6.06 11.06 -15.39
C TYR A 49 4.66 10.89 -16.00
N PRO A 50 4.41 9.81 -16.75
CA PRO A 50 3.07 9.46 -17.22
C PRO A 50 2.24 8.89 -16.06
N ILE A 51 1.81 9.77 -15.15
CA ILE A 51 1.14 9.41 -13.89
C ILE A 51 -0.08 8.51 -14.10
N THR A 52 -0.88 8.78 -15.15
CA THR A 52 -2.05 7.94 -15.47
C THR A 52 -1.65 6.51 -15.83
N ALA A 53 -0.59 6.33 -16.64
CA ALA A 53 -0.10 4.99 -16.98
C ALA A 53 0.48 4.27 -15.76
N LEU A 54 1.28 4.98 -14.94
CA LEU A 54 1.85 4.43 -13.70
C LEU A 54 0.77 4.02 -12.70
N LYS A 55 -0.30 4.82 -12.57
CA LYS A 55 -1.46 4.52 -11.73
C LYS A 55 -2.08 3.17 -12.12
N TYR A 56 -2.44 2.99 -13.38
CA TYR A 56 -3.07 1.75 -13.83
C TYR A 56 -2.10 0.57 -13.79
N ALA A 57 -0.82 0.78 -14.11
CA ALA A 57 0.21 -0.24 -13.98
C ALA A 57 0.35 -0.73 -12.54
N ALA A 58 0.37 0.17 -11.55
CA ALA A 58 0.45 -0.17 -10.13
C ALA A 58 -0.79 -0.95 -9.65
N ILE A 59 -2.00 -0.54 -10.08
CA ILE A 59 -3.25 -1.25 -9.80
C ILE A 59 -3.19 -2.69 -10.33
N ILE A 60 -2.88 -2.84 -11.63
CA ILE A 60 -2.82 -4.15 -12.28
C ILE A 60 -1.77 -5.05 -11.60
N PHE A 61 -0.58 -4.50 -11.36
CA PHE A 61 0.51 -5.23 -10.72
C PHE A 61 0.14 -5.74 -9.31
N LEU A 62 -0.47 -4.89 -8.47
CA LEU A 62 -0.87 -5.27 -7.12
C LEU A 62 -2.05 -6.24 -7.11
N ILE A 63 -2.99 -6.12 -8.05
CA ILE A 63 -4.06 -7.11 -8.22
C ILE A 63 -3.49 -8.48 -8.60
N ILE A 64 -2.55 -8.52 -9.55
CA ILE A 64 -1.88 -9.77 -9.96
C ILE A 64 -1.17 -10.40 -8.75
N LEU A 65 -0.44 -9.62 -7.97
CA LEU A 65 0.20 -10.10 -6.74
C LEU A 65 -0.80 -10.64 -5.72
N CYS A 66 -1.96 -9.99 -5.57
CA CYS A 66 -3.02 -10.45 -4.67
C CYS A 66 -3.60 -11.79 -5.11
N VAL A 67 -3.88 -11.95 -6.41
CA VAL A 67 -4.33 -13.23 -6.98
C VAL A 67 -3.26 -14.31 -6.82
N ALA A 68 -1.99 -13.99 -7.10
CA ALA A 68 -0.88 -14.91 -6.91
C ALA A 68 -0.73 -15.36 -5.44
N ALA A 69 -0.92 -14.44 -4.49
CA ALA A 69 -0.91 -14.75 -3.06
C ALA A 69 -2.04 -15.72 -2.68
N ILE A 70 -3.26 -15.52 -3.20
CA ILE A 70 -4.40 -16.42 -2.98
C ILE A 70 -4.11 -17.82 -3.56
N LEU A 71 -3.58 -17.88 -4.79
CA LEU A 71 -3.22 -19.14 -5.44
C LEU A 71 -2.12 -19.88 -4.67
N TYR A 72 -1.08 -19.16 -4.22
CA TYR A 72 0.01 -19.71 -3.41
C TYR A 72 -0.51 -20.35 -2.11
N VAL A 73 -1.43 -19.68 -1.41
CA VAL A 73 -2.05 -20.24 -0.21
C VAL A 73 -2.92 -21.46 -0.54
N LYS A 74 -3.64 -21.43 -1.66
CA LYS A 74 -4.49 -22.56 -2.10
C LYS A 74 -3.66 -23.80 -2.44
N THR A 75 -2.51 -23.65 -3.10
CA THR A 75 -1.63 -24.77 -3.47
C THR A 75 -0.89 -25.36 -2.26
N LYS A 76 -0.51 -24.52 -1.27
CA LYS A 76 0.12 -24.95 0.00
C LYS A 76 -0.85 -25.33 1.12
N LYS A 77 -2.15 -25.51 0.82
CA LYS A 77 -3.27 -25.72 1.75
C LYS A 77 -2.95 -26.61 2.97
N GLY A 78 -2.21 -27.72 2.79
CA GLY A 78 -1.92 -28.70 3.83
C GLY A 78 -1.03 -28.20 4.99
N ASN A 79 -0.09 -27.30 4.72
CA ASN A 79 0.79 -26.71 5.73
C ASN A 79 0.35 -25.30 6.15
N TYR A 80 -0.28 -24.56 5.24
CA TYR A 80 -0.67 -23.16 5.47
C TYR A 80 -1.88 -23.03 6.42
N ILE A 81 -2.83 -23.97 6.39
CA ILE A 81 -4.01 -23.95 7.29
C ILE A 81 -3.63 -24.30 8.75
N LYS A 82 -2.51 -25.00 8.97
CA LYS A 82 -2.05 -25.35 10.32
C LYS A 82 -1.53 -24.15 11.11
N ASP A 83 -1.12 -23.08 10.42
CA ASP A 83 -0.70 -21.84 11.06
C ASP A 83 -1.91 -20.93 11.30
N LYS A 84 -2.23 -20.70 12.58
CA LYS A 84 -3.34 -19.82 13.00
C LYS A 84 -3.21 -18.39 12.45
N LYS A 85 -2.02 -17.96 12.02
CA LYS A 85 -1.76 -16.60 11.48
C LYS A 85 -1.98 -16.48 9.98
N ALA A 86 -2.08 -17.60 9.25
CA ALA A 86 -2.15 -17.61 7.80
C ALA A 86 -3.43 -16.98 7.24
N LEU A 87 -4.58 -17.34 7.81
CA LEU A 87 -5.89 -16.81 7.42
C LEU A 87 -6.05 -15.29 7.62
N PRO A 88 -5.81 -14.72 8.83
CA PRO A 88 -5.98 -13.27 9.04
C PRO A 88 -5.05 -12.46 8.14
N MET A 89 -3.90 -13.02 7.79
CA MET A 89 -2.91 -12.35 6.96
C MET A 89 -3.27 -12.32 5.47
N LEU A 90 -3.88 -13.40 4.96
CA LEU A 90 -4.45 -13.43 3.63
C LEU A 90 -5.61 -12.43 3.51
N ILE A 91 -6.51 -12.43 4.50
CA ILE A 91 -7.63 -11.47 4.58
C ILE A 91 -7.09 -10.04 4.58
N ALA A 92 -6.08 -9.75 5.40
CA ALA A 92 -5.46 -8.43 5.45
C ALA A 92 -4.86 -8.02 4.10
N SER A 93 -4.28 -8.95 3.33
CA SER A 93 -3.75 -8.66 1.99
C SER A 93 -4.84 -8.30 0.99
N ILE A 94 -5.95 -9.03 1.01
CA ILE A 94 -7.10 -8.75 0.14
C ILE A 94 -7.68 -7.38 0.49
N VAL A 95 -7.92 -7.13 1.78
CA VAL A 95 -8.47 -5.85 2.27
C VAL A 95 -7.53 -4.68 1.93
N LEU A 96 -6.22 -4.80 2.16
CA LEU A 96 -5.25 -3.75 1.83
C LEU A 96 -5.20 -3.45 0.34
N THR A 97 -5.21 -4.48 -0.51
CA THR A 97 -5.21 -4.32 -1.97
C THR A 97 -6.50 -3.63 -2.41
N LEU A 98 -7.65 -4.01 -1.85
CA LEU A 98 -8.93 -3.40 -2.14
C LEU A 98 -8.96 -1.92 -1.69
N ILE A 99 -8.45 -1.61 -0.50
CA ILE A 99 -8.29 -0.22 -0.03
C ILE A 99 -7.42 0.59 -0.99
N PHE A 100 -6.27 0.04 -1.42
CA PHE A 100 -5.39 0.71 -2.37
C PHE A 100 -6.10 0.99 -3.71
N VAL A 101 -6.77 -0.01 -4.27
CA VAL A 101 -7.49 0.13 -5.55
C VAL A 101 -8.61 1.16 -5.44
N LEU A 102 -9.46 1.04 -4.43
CA LEU A 102 -10.56 2.00 -4.22
C LEU A 102 -10.03 3.41 -3.99
N PHE A 103 -9.01 3.58 -3.14
CA PHE A 103 -8.42 4.89 -2.88
C PHE A 103 -7.86 5.51 -4.18
N THR A 104 -7.12 4.72 -4.95
CA THR A 104 -6.48 5.18 -6.18
C THR A 104 -7.50 5.50 -7.28
N LEU A 105 -8.65 4.81 -7.33
CA LEU A 105 -9.69 5.07 -8.32
C LEU A 105 -10.63 6.22 -7.95
N ILE A 106 -11.00 6.34 -6.66
CA ILE A 106 -11.98 7.33 -6.18
C ILE A 106 -11.36 8.72 -6.01
N PHE A 107 -10.12 8.78 -5.52
CA PHE A 107 -9.46 10.05 -5.22
C PHE A 107 -8.59 10.55 -6.38
N SER A 108 -8.33 11.84 -6.36
CA SER A 108 -7.47 12.56 -7.30
C SER A 108 -6.75 13.70 -6.56
N THR A 109 -5.79 14.35 -7.20
CA THR A 109 -5.10 15.54 -6.65
C THR A 109 -6.05 16.71 -6.35
N GLY A 110 -7.17 16.80 -7.05
CA GLY A 110 -8.20 17.82 -6.81
C GLY A 110 -9.00 17.58 -5.52
N ASN A 111 -9.34 16.33 -5.22
CA ASN A 111 -10.15 15.96 -4.05
C ASN A 111 -9.31 15.65 -2.81
N TYR A 112 -8.08 15.18 -3.01
CA TYR A 112 -7.19 14.75 -1.94
C TYR A 112 -5.77 15.26 -2.22
N ARG A 113 -5.36 16.31 -1.52
CA ARG A 113 -4.11 17.04 -1.85
C ARG A 113 -2.86 16.18 -1.80
N SER A 114 -2.72 15.32 -0.78
CA SER A 114 -1.58 14.39 -0.69
C SER A 114 -1.80 13.08 -1.45
N TYR A 115 -2.66 13.07 -2.49
CA TYR A 115 -3.09 11.86 -3.19
C TYR A 115 -1.91 11.01 -3.67
N TYR A 116 -0.93 11.61 -4.36
CA TYR A 116 0.22 10.84 -4.87
C TYR A 116 1.05 10.24 -3.73
N PHE A 117 1.35 11.01 -2.69
CA PHE A 117 2.07 10.51 -1.51
C PHE A 117 1.32 9.38 -0.80
N THR A 118 0.02 9.54 -0.56
CA THR A 118 -0.80 8.53 0.11
C THR A 118 -0.94 7.27 -0.75
N SER A 119 -1.13 7.41 -2.06
CA SER A 119 -1.21 6.26 -2.98
C SER A 119 0.12 5.48 -3.02
N LEU A 120 1.26 6.17 -3.03
CA LEU A 120 2.59 5.57 -3.00
C LEU A 120 2.81 4.82 -1.68
N ILE A 121 2.48 5.44 -0.55
CA ILE A 121 2.58 4.81 0.77
C ILE A 121 1.69 3.56 0.86
N LEU A 122 0.43 3.64 0.40
CA LEU A 122 -0.47 2.50 0.36
C LEU A 122 0.08 1.38 -0.53
N ALA A 123 0.63 1.71 -1.70
CA ALA A 123 1.28 0.73 -2.57
C ALA A 123 2.42 0.01 -1.83
N ILE A 124 3.31 0.74 -1.15
CA ILE A 124 4.40 0.14 -0.34
C ILE A 124 3.85 -0.77 0.76
N ILE A 125 2.84 -0.32 1.52
CA ILE A 125 2.21 -1.13 2.58
C ILE A 125 1.67 -2.44 2.01
N THR A 126 0.98 -2.37 0.86
CA THR A 126 0.43 -3.55 0.19
C THR A 126 1.53 -4.49 -0.31
N LEU A 127 2.63 -3.97 -0.87
CA LEU A 127 3.77 -4.80 -1.28
C LEU A 127 4.39 -5.55 -0.11
N ILE A 128 4.61 -4.86 1.02
CA ILE A 128 5.10 -5.50 2.25
C ILE A 128 4.14 -6.62 2.67
N GLN A 129 2.83 -6.40 2.58
CA GLN A 129 1.84 -7.42 2.94
C GLN A 129 1.95 -8.67 2.05
N HIS A 130 2.08 -8.51 0.73
CA HIS A 130 2.26 -9.62 -0.20
C HIS A 130 3.56 -10.38 0.05
N ILE A 131 4.67 -9.67 0.30
CA ILE A 131 5.97 -10.28 0.63
C ILE A 131 5.86 -11.12 1.90
N LYS A 132 5.18 -10.61 2.93
CA LYS A 132 5.02 -11.37 4.18
C LYS A 132 4.25 -12.68 3.97
N ILE A 133 3.29 -12.75 3.03
CA ILE A 133 2.56 -13.99 2.69
C ILE A 133 3.51 -15.02 2.07
N LEU A 134 4.43 -14.59 1.21
CA LEU A 134 5.39 -15.50 0.57
C LEU A 134 6.42 -16.09 1.56
N LEU A 135 6.76 -15.34 2.61
CA LEU A 135 7.83 -15.71 3.55
C LEU A 135 7.39 -16.63 4.71
N ILE A 136 6.10 -16.84 4.91
CA ILE A 136 5.56 -17.82 5.87
C ILE A 136 5.82 -19.24 5.35
#